data_AF-A0A7J7N760-F1
#
_entry.id   AF-A0A7J7N760-F1
#
_cell.length_a   1.000
_cell.length_b   1.000
_cell.length_c   1.000
_cell.angle_alpha   90.00
_cell.angle_beta   90.00
_cell.angle_gamma   90.00
#
_symmetry.space_group_name_H-M   'P 1'
#
loop_
_entity.id
_entity.type
_entity.pdbx_description
1 polymer ?
#
loop_
_entity_poly.entity_id
_entity_poly.type
_entity_poly.pdbx_seq_one_letter_code
_entity_poly.pdbx_strand_id
1 'polypeptide(L)'
;MPMMGRLKAKRCGRIFRAKAKLAQAVFNVVTYEIGILVLNSSATKEVKEQFMAEVRTIGRTYHKNLVRLYGFCFDANLKAK
;
A
#
# COMPACT_ATOMS: atom_id res chain seq x y z
N MET A 1 4.88 -20.18 5.56
CA MET A 1 5.54 -19.14 4.74
C MET A 1 4.57 -18.73 3.63
N PRO A 2 3.89 -17.57 3.69
CA PRO A 2 2.96 -17.20 2.62
C PRO A 2 3.73 -16.56 1.46
N MET A 3 3.63 -17.17 0.29
CA MET A 3 4.27 -16.69 -0.94
C MET A 3 3.61 -15.39 -1.41
N MET A 4 4.40 -14.33 -1.57
CA MET A 4 3.95 -13.05 -2.12
C MET A 4 3.80 -13.14 -3.64
N GLY A 5 2.56 -13.13 -4.13
CA GLY A 5 2.26 -13.03 -5.56
C GLY A 5 2.46 -11.61 -6.10
N ARG A 6 3.27 -11.46 -7.15
CA ARG A 6 3.66 -10.20 -7.82
C ARG A 6 2.52 -9.73 -8.74
N LEU A 7 1.93 -8.54 -8.53
CA LEU A 7 0.70 -8.17 -9.27
C LEU A 7 0.74 -7.02 -10.30
N LYS A 8 1.65 -6.07 -10.21
CA LYS A 8 1.94 -5.12 -11.30
C LYS A 8 3.10 -4.22 -10.90
N ALA A 9 3.99 -3.91 -11.84
CA ALA A 9 4.96 -2.84 -11.68
C ALA A 9 4.31 -1.53 -12.16
N LYS A 10 4.06 -0.58 -11.24
CA LYS A 10 3.89 0.82 -11.66
C LYS A 10 5.28 1.38 -11.95
N ARG A 11 5.36 2.42 -12.78
CA ARG A 11 6.60 3.04 -13.32
C ARG A 11 7.70 3.34 -12.28
N CYS A 12 7.38 3.36 -10.97
CA CYS A 12 8.32 3.68 -9.89
C CYS A 12 8.23 2.77 -8.63
N GLY A 13 7.48 1.66 -8.65
CA GLY A 13 7.27 0.84 -7.44
C GLY A 13 6.75 -0.57 -7.68
N ARG A 14 6.81 -1.40 -6.63
CA ARG A 14 6.38 -2.81 -6.61
C ARG A 14 5.11 -2.97 -5.78
N ILE A 15 4.09 -3.63 -6.34
CA ILE A 15 2.87 -3.99 -5.60
C ILE A 15 2.98 -5.42 -5.09
N PHE A 16 2.81 -5.59 -3.78
CA PHE A 16 2.75 -6.88 -3.09
C PHE A 16 1.33 -7.14 -2.61
N ARG A 17 0.85 -8.37 -2.78
CA ARG A 17 -0.37 -8.82 -2.09
C ARG A 17 -0.01 -9.27 -0.67
N ALA A 18 -0.76 -8.81 0.31
CA ALA A 18 -0.66 -9.21 1.71
C ALA A 18 -2.05 -9.43 2.31
N LYS A 19 -2.09 -10.13 3.44
CA LYS A 19 -3.31 -10.33 4.23
C LYS A 19 -3.18 -9.58 5.55
N ALA A 20 -4.05 -8.61 5.79
CA ALA A 20 -4.13 -7.89 7.06
C ALA A 20 -5.23 -8.48 7.93
N LYS A 21 -4.95 -8.72 9.20
CA LYS A 21 -5.92 -9.18 10.19
C LYS A 21 -6.31 -8.00 11.06
N LEU A 22 -7.58 -7.60 11.04
CA LEU A 22 -8.12 -6.58 11.94
C LEU A 22 -9.02 -7.27 12.98
N ALA A 23 -8.77 -6.97 14.25
CA ALA A 23 -9.64 -7.39 15.35
C ALA A 23 -10.84 -6.42 15.40
N GLN A 24 -12.05 -6.92 15.14
CA GLN A 24 -13.28 -6.16 15.36
C GLN A 24 -13.73 -6.33 16.83
N ALA A 25 -14.57 -5.40 17.31
CA ALA A 25 -15.04 -5.31 18.70
C ALA A 25 -15.78 -6.57 19.24
N VAL A 26 -16.04 -7.57 18.41
CA VAL A 26 -16.66 -8.85 18.78
C VAL A 26 -15.76 -9.95 18.24
N PHE A 27 -14.87 -10.54 19.05
CA PHE A 27 -14.07 -11.79 18.86
C PHE A 27 -13.89 -12.37 17.43
N ASN A 28 -13.83 -11.54 16.40
CA ASN A 28 -13.87 -11.92 15.00
C ASN A 28 -12.71 -11.21 14.33
N VAL A 29 -11.78 -12.03 13.84
CA VAL A 29 -10.61 -11.55 13.12
C VAL A 29 -10.98 -11.51 11.66
N VAL A 30 -11.27 -10.30 11.16
CA VAL A 30 -11.54 -10.10 9.74
C VAL A 30 -10.21 -10.05 9.00
N THR A 31 -10.08 -10.89 7.97
CA THR A 31 -8.89 -10.91 7.11
C THR A 31 -9.17 -10.11 5.84
N TYR A 32 -8.40 -9.05 5.62
CA TYR A 32 -8.44 -8.22 4.42
C TYR A 32 -7.30 -8.57 3.49
N GLU A 33 -7.60 -8.80 2.22
CA GLU A 33 -6.56 -8.82 1.18
C GLU A 33 -6.21 -7.39 0.80
N ILE A 34 -4.95 -7.03 0.99
CA ILE A 34 -4.44 -5.67 0.75
C ILE A 34 -3.28 -5.69 -0.26
N GLY A 35 -3.17 -4.59 -1.00
CA GLY A 35 -2.02 -4.31 -1.87
C GLY A 35 -1.07 -3.33 -1.18
N ILE A 36 0.20 -3.68 -1.09
CA ILE A 36 1.26 -2.82 -0.55
C ILE A 36 2.11 -2.33 -1.71
N LEU A 37 2.12 -1.02 -1.96
CA LEU A 37 2.97 -0.39 -2.97
C LEU A 37 4.27 0.10 -2.34
N VAL A 38 5.40 -0.48 -2.73
CA VAL A 38 6.74 -0.13 -2.26
C VAL A 38 7.47 0.62 -3.34
N LEU A 39 7.90 1.85 -3.06
CA LEU A 39 8.73 2.64 -3.95
C LEU A 39 10.17 2.12 -3.98
N ASN A 40 10.86 2.29 -5.12
CA ASN A 40 12.28 1.98 -5.21
C ASN A 40 13.10 3.00 -4.41
N SER A 41 14.17 2.56 -3.73
CA SER A 41 15.09 3.44 -3.00
C SER A 41 15.81 4.43 -3.92
N SER A 42 15.94 4.12 -5.21
CA SER A 42 16.50 5.02 -6.24
C SER A 42 15.48 6.00 -6.84
N ALA A 43 14.27 6.11 -6.28
CA ALA A 43 13.27 7.06 -6.76
C ALA A 43 13.74 8.51 -6.58
N THR A 44 13.68 9.31 -7.65
CA THR A 44 14.01 10.74 -7.60
C THR A 44 13.03 11.52 -6.72
N LYS A 45 13.39 12.75 -6.36
CA LYS A 45 12.53 13.62 -5.55
C LYS A 45 11.17 13.85 -6.23
N GLU A 46 11.15 14.05 -7.54
CA GLU A 46 9.89 14.28 -8.28
C GLU A 46 8.97 13.06 -8.23
N VAL A 47 9.53 11.85 -8.34
CA VAL A 47 8.78 10.60 -8.24
C VAL A 47 8.13 10.44 -6.87
N LYS A 48 8.86 10.80 -5.80
CA LYS A 48 8.31 10.76 -4.43
C LYS A 48 7.18 11.77 -4.26
N GLU A 49 7.34 12.98 -4.80
CA GLU A 49 6.30 14.02 -4.76
C GLU A 49 5.04 13.63 -5.53
N GLN A 50 5.19 13.07 -6.74
CA GLN A 50 4.07 12.54 -7.53
C GLN A 50 3.35 11.40 -6.81
N PHE A 51 4.10 10.47 -6.20
CA PHE A 51 3.52 9.41 -5.40
C PHE A 51 2.72 9.97 -4.22
N MET A 52 3.27 10.96 -3.50
CA MET A 52 2.57 11.60 -2.40
C MET A 52 1.31 12.36 -2.87
N ALA A 53 1.32 12.94 -4.07
CA ALA A 53 0.13 13.56 -4.66
C ALA A 53 -0.96 12.52 -5.01
N GLU A 54 -0.60 11.37 -5.58
CA GLU A 54 -1.54 10.26 -5.82
C GLU A 54 -2.13 9.74 -4.50
N VAL A 55 -1.28 9.48 -3.50
CA VAL A 55 -1.70 9.00 -2.18
C VAL A 55 -2.65 9.98 -1.49
N ARG A 56 -2.36 11.29 -1.54
CA ARG A 56 -3.25 12.33 -0.97
C ARG A 56 -4.59 12.38 -1.68
N THR A 57 -4.60 12.21 -3.00
CA THR A 57 -5.83 12.20 -3.80
C THR A 57 -6.69 10.99 -3.43
N ILE A 58 -6.12 9.79 -3.45
CA ILE A 58 -6.83 8.55 -3.12
C ILE A 58 -7.30 8.55 -1.66
N GLY A 59 -6.48 9.06 -0.73
CA GLY A 59 -6.83 9.14 0.69
C GLY A 59 -8.00 10.08 0.98
N ARG A 60 -8.29 11.05 0.10
CA ARG A 60 -9.42 11.98 0.25
C ARG A 60 -10.69 11.50 -0.43
N THR A 61 -10.61 10.58 -1.38
CA THR A 61 -11.77 10.10 -2.13
C THR A 61 -12.24 8.76 -1.57
N TYR A 62 -13.33 8.80 -0.80
CA TYR A 62 -13.97 7.60 -0.28
C TYR A 62 -15.20 7.25 -1.13
N HIS A 63 -15.09 6.22 -1.97
CA HIS A 63 -16.20 5.77 -2.81
C HIS A 63 -16.20 4.25 -2.93
N LYS A 64 -17.39 3.64 -3.03
CA LYS A 64 -17.57 2.17 -3.07
C LYS A 64 -16.89 1.49 -4.28
N ASN A 65 -16.65 2.25 -5.34
CA ASN A 65 -15.99 1.78 -6.57
C ASN A 65 -14.50 2.14 -6.63
N LEU A 66 -13.94 2.80 -5.61
CA LEU A 66 -12.53 3.18 -5.56
C LEU A 66 -11.81 2.37 -4.47
N VAL A 67 -10.52 2.09 -4.71
CA VAL A 67 -9.69 1.37 -3.74
C VAL A 67 -9.59 2.15 -2.45
N ARG A 68 -9.88 1.50 -1.32
CA ARG A 68 -9.74 2.12 0.00
C ARG A 68 -8.27 2.07 0.42
N LEU A 69 -7.65 3.24 0.56
CA LEU A 69 -6.35 3.35 1.18
C LEU A 69 -6.51 3.22 2.70
N TYR A 70 -5.96 2.16 3.28
CA TYR A 70 -5.98 1.95 4.74
C TYR A 70 -4.89 2.76 5.45
N GLY A 71 -3.75 2.98 4.78
CA GLY A 71 -2.63 3.76 5.31
C GLY A 71 -1.46 3.75 4.33
N PHE A 72 -0.50 4.64 4.56
CA PHE A 72 0.77 4.67 3.85
C PHE A 72 1.90 4.82 4.87
N CYS A 73 3.09 4.33 4.51
CA CYS A 73 4.28 4.50 5.31
C CYS A 73 5.36 5.14 4.45
N PHE A 74 5.93 6.24 4.92
CA PHE A 74 6.98 6.98 4.24
C PHE A 74 8.16 7.12 5.18
N ASP A 75 8.91 6.03 5.35
CA ASP A 75 10.13 6.02 6.15
C ASP A 75 11.31 5.63 5.25
N ALA A 76 12.38 6.42 5.28
CA ALA A 76 13.57 6.19 4.46
C ALA A 76 14.35 4.93 4.87
N ASN A 77 14.13 4.42 6.09
CA ASN A 77 14.82 3.26 6.66
C ASN A 77 13.98 1.99 6.63
N LEU A 78 12.68 2.06 6.33
CA LEU A 78 11.83 0.88 6.15
C LEU A 78 12.08 0.24 4.78
N LYS A 79 13.11 -0.62 4.73
CA LYS A 79 13.33 -1.56 3.63
C LYS A 79 12.47 -2.81 3.88
N ALA A 80 11.59 -3.14 2.95
CA ALA A 80 10.97 -4.46 2.91
C ALA A 80 12.09 -5.48 2.67
N LYS A 81 12.43 -6.24 3.72
CA LYS A 81 13.46 -7.28 3.69
C LYS A 81 12.86 -8.61 3.26
#